data_AF-X1NRQ0-F1
#
_entry.id   AF-X1NRQ0-F1
#
_cell.length_a   1.000
_cell.length_b   1.000
_cell.length_c   1.000
_cell.angle_alpha   90.00
_cell.angle_beta   90.00
_cell.angle_gamma   90.00
#
_symmetry.space_group_name_H-M   'P 1'
#
loop_
_entity.id
_entity.type
_entity.pdbx_description
1 polymer ?
#
loop_
_entity_poly.entity_id
_entity_poly.type
_entity_poly.pdbx_seq_one_letter_code
_entity_poly.pdbx_strand_id
1 'polypeptide(L)'
;MNTAPPIHLARWHGRLYGILGLFILLVVMVALATTVGSVKIPFLTTFSILLSKLPFVDMNPTWTSTLETIILEIRLPRVILAGIVGAALATAGATYQGLFRNPLADPYLI
;
A
#
# COMPACT_ATOMS: atom_id res chain seq x y z
N MET A 1 -17.65 -0.69 47.19
CA MET A 1 -18.35 -0.69 45.88
C MET A 1 -17.45 0.03 44.90
N ASN A 2 -16.52 -0.69 44.25
CA ASN A 2 -15.51 -0.11 43.35
C ASN A 2 -15.58 -0.91 42.05
N THR A 3 -16.31 -0.41 41.06
CA THR A 3 -16.42 -1.01 39.73
C THR A 3 -15.30 -0.46 38.85
N ALA A 4 -14.29 -1.27 38.56
CA ALA A 4 -13.24 -0.95 37.59
C ALA A 4 -13.85 -0.66 36.20
N PRO A 5 -13.29 0.26 35.41
CA PRO A 5 -13.82 0.59 34.09
C PRO A 5 -13.62 -0.58 33.10
N PRO A 6 -14.52 -0.76 32.11
CA PRO A 6 -14.43 -1.86 31.15
C PRO A 6 -13.28 -1.63 30.15
N ILE A 7 -12.18 -2.37 30.32
CA ILE A 7 -10.97 -2.40 29.47
C ILE A 7 -11.19 -2.85 28.00
N HIS A 8 -12.42 -3.15 27.58
CA HIS A 8 -12.72 -3.67 26.24
C HIS A 8 -12.79 -2.58 25.15
N LEU A 9 -13.15 -1.34 25.48
CA LEU A 9 -13.30 -0.25 24.51
C LEU A 9 -11.95 0.29 23.98
N ALA A 10 -10.90 0.24 24.80
CA ALA A 10 -9.58 0.75 24.42
C ALA A 10 -8.89 -0.08 23.30
N ARG A 11 -9.17 -1.39 23.23
CA ARG A 11 -8.56 -2.29 22.24
C ARG A 11 -9.12 -2.10 20.82
N TRP A 12 -10.37 -1.65 20.68
CA TRP A 12 -10.99 -1.38 19.38
C TRP A 12 -10.41 -0.14 18.71
N HIS A 13 -10.21 0.93 19.48
CA HIS A 13 -9.57 2.15 18.99
C HIS A 13 -8.13 1.86 18.51
N GLY A 14 -7.35 1.09 19.26
CA GLY A 14 -5.98 0.70 18.86
C GLY A 14 -5.93 -0.09 17.55
N ARG A 15 -6.88 -1.00 17.32
CA ARG A 15 -6.97 -1.74 16.04
C ARG A 15 -7.36 -0.82 14.88
N LEU A 16 -8.30 0.11 15.11
CA LEU A 16 -8.74 1.05 14.09
C LEU A 16 -7.58 1.97 13.66
N TYR A 17 -6.84 2.53 14.63
CA TYR A 17 -5.64 3.33 14.35
C TYR A 17 -4.56 2.52 13.64
N GLY A 18 -4.38 1.24 13.99
CA GLY A 18 -3.45 0.36 13.31
C GLY A 18 -3.81 0.13 11.84
N ILE A 19 -5.08 -0.15 11.53
CA ILE A 19 -5.55 -0.34 10.15
C ILE A 19 -5.41 0.96 9.34
N LEU A 20 -5.80 2.09 9.92
CA LEU A 20 -5.62 3.41 9.32
C LEU A 20 -4.14 3.70 9.03
N GLY A 21 -3.26 3.42 9.99
CA GLY A 21 -1.81 3.58 9.83
C GLY A 21 -1.25 2.70 8.71
N LEU A 22 -1.67 1.44 8.63
CA LEU A 22 -1.23 0.53 7.57
C LEU A 22 -1.74 0.96 6.19
N PHE A 23 -2.97 1.46 6.11
CA PHE A 23 -3.52 1.99 4.86
C PHE A 23 -2.74 3.23 4.38
N ILE A 24 -2.45 4.17 5.29
CA ILE A 24 -1.63 5.35 4.96
C ILE A 24 -0.24 4.91 4.49
N LEU A 25 0.39 3.96 5.20
CA LEU A 25 1.69 3.42 4.82
C LEU A 25 1.66 2.78 3.43
N LEU A 26 0.62 2.01 3.10
CA LEU A 26 0.43 1.41 1.79
C LEU A 26 0.37 2.48 0.69
N VAL A 27 -0.45 3.52 0.88
CA VAL A 27 -0.59 4.62 -0.08
C VAL A 27 0.73 5.35 -0.29
N VAL A 28 1.46 5.65 0.80
CA VAL A 28 2.80 6.27 0.73
C VAL A 28 3.78 5.37 -0.04
N MET A 29 3.77 4.06 0.22
CA MET A 29 4.65 3.11 -0.48
C MET A 29 4.33 3.03 -1.97
N VAL A 30 3.06 3.05 -2.36
CA VAL A 30 2.66 3.08 -3.78
C VAL A 30 3.16 4.38 -4.46
N ALA A 31 2.98 5.53 -3.81
CA ALA A 31 3.47 6.81 -4.33
C ALA A 31 5.00 6.81 -4.48
N LEU A 32 5.73 6.33 -3.48
CA LEU A 32 7.20 6.24 -3.56
C LEU A 32 7.65 5.22 -4.61
N ALA A 33 7.01 4.05 -4.70
CA ALA A 33 7.38 3.02 -5.66
C ALA A 33 7.21 3.47 -7.12
N THR A 34 6.23 4.32 -7.42
CA THR A 34 6.05 4.90 -8.77
C THR A 34 7.10 5.96 -9.12
N THR A 35 7.75 6.59 -8.13
CA THR A 35 8.78 7.61 -8.36
C THR A 35 10.14 6.98 -8.73
N VAL A 36 10.43 5.80 -8.21
CA VAL A 36 11.69 5.08 -8.46
C VAL A 36 11.62 4.35 -9.81
N GLY A 37 12.50 4.70 -10.74
CA GLY A 37 12.59 4.04 -12.04
C GLY A 37 13.79 4.49 -12.87
N SER A 38 13.95 3.88 -14.05
CA SER A 38 15.09 4.13 -14.96
C SER A 38 15.23 5.60 -15.37
N VAL A 39 14.10 6.31 -15.47
CA VAL A 39 14.06 7.75 -15.75
C VAL A 39 13.91 8.52 -14.44
N LYS A 40 14.84 9.46 -14.19
CA LYS A 40 14.75 10.38 -13.04
C LYS A 40 13.61 11.37 -13.27
N ILE A 41 12.52 11.20 -12.53
CA ILE A 41 11.35 12.09 -12.56
C ILE A 41 11.24 12.74 -11.17
N PRO A 42 11.10 14.08 -11.07
CA PRO A 42 10.91 14.74 -9.79
C PRO A 42 9.64 14.22 -9.09
N PHE A 43 9.74 13.99 -7.78
CA PHE A 43 8.63 13.50 -6.95
C PHE A 43 7.35 14.35 -7.12
N LEU A 44 7.51 15.67 -7.15
CA LEU A 44 6.42 16.63 -7.35
C LEU A 44 5.67 16.39 -8.66
N THR A 45 6.40 16.14 -9.76
CA THR A 45 5.79 15.90 -11.08
C THR A 45 5.04 14.57 -11.10
N THR A 46 5.57 13.50 -10.49
CA THR A 46 4.86 12.22 -10.38
C THR A 46 3.58 12.36 -9.57
N PHE A 47 3.61 13.10 -8.46
CA PHE A 47 2.44 13.34 -7.65
C PHE A 47 1.38 14.15 -8.40
N SER A 48 1.79 15.22 -9.10
CA SER A 48 0.87 16.02 -9.93
C SER A 48 0.23 15.21 -11.06
N ILE A 49 0.99 14.34 -11.73
CA ILE A 49 0.45 13.44 -12.76
C ILE A 49 -0.59 12.50 -12.17
N LEU A 50 -0.31 11.89 -11.02
CA LEU A 50 -1.24 10.99 -10.35
C LEU A 50 -2.51 11.73 -9.88
N LEU A 51 -2.34 12.96 -9.36
CA LEU A 51 -3.44 13.79 -8.88
C LEU A 51 -4.34 14.28 -10.02
N SER A 52 -3.78 14.61 -11.18
CA SER A 52 -4.55 15.02 -12.37
C SER A 52 -5.44 13.93 -12.96
N LYS A 53 -5.21 12.66 -12.58
CA LYS A 53 -6.07 11.54 -12.99
C LYS A 53 -7.18 11.25 -11.98
N LEU A 54 -7.25 11.97 -10.86
CA LEU A 54 -8.39 11.90 -9.97
C LEU A 54 -9.59 12.63 -10.59
N PRO A 55 -10.80 12.04 -10.56
CA PRO A 55 -12.00 12.56 -11.25
C PRO A 55 -12.56 13.89 -10.69
N PHE A 56 -11.79 14.64 -9.89
CA PHE A 56 -12.19 15.90 -9.25
C PHE A 56 -11.07 16.95 -9.21
N VAL A 57 -9.96 16.74 -9.95
CA VAL A 57 -8.77 17.61 -9.91
C VAL A 57 -8.37 18.00 -11.33
N ASP A 58 -8.81 19.18 -11.75
CA ASP A 58 -8.36 19.79 -13.00
C ASP A 58 -7.05 20.54 -12.77
N MET A 59 -5.93 19.93 -13.17
CA MET A 59 -4.62 20.58 -13.19
C MET A 59 -4.15 20.76 -14.62
N ASN A 60 -3.66 21.95 -14.97
CA ASN A 60 -3.02 22.17 -16.27
C ASN A 60 -1.71 21.36 -16.34
N PRO A 61 -1.55 20.48 -17.34
CA PRO A 61 -0.37 19.64 -17.45
C PRO A 61 0.87 20.50 -17.78
N THR A 62 1.81 20.57 -16.85
CA THR A 62 3.12 21.21 -17.04
C THR A 62 4.20 20.22 -17.48
N TRP A 63 3.85 18.96 -17.70
CA TRP A 63 4.77 17.85 -17.98
C TRP A 63 4.65 17.33 -19.42
N THR A 64 5.65 16.59 -19.88
CA THR A 64 5.65 15.93 -21.19
C THR A 64 4.76 14.68 -21.17
N SER A 65 3.98 14.47 -22.24
CA SER A 65 3.10 13.29 -22.39
C SER A 65 3.83 11.95 -22.28
N THR A 66 5.11 11.87 -22.68
CA THR A 66 5.93 10.66 -22.52
C THR A 66 6.13 10.27 -21.05
N LEU A 67 6.33 11.24 -20.15
CA LEU A 67 6.50 10.96 -18.72
C LEU A 67 5.20 10.42 -18.11
N GLU A 68 4.07 10.97 -18.55
CA GLU A 68 2.73 10.52 -18.15
C GLU A 68 2.49 9.06 -18.56
N THR A 69 2.77 8.71 -19.83
CA THR A 69 2.67 7.32 -20.32
C THR A 69 3.57 6.37 -19.52
N ILE A 70 4.83 6.75 -19.25
CA ILE A 70 5.74 5.91 -18.46
C ILE A 70 5.17 5.66 -17.06
N ILE A 71 4.61 6.68 -16.41
CA ILE A 71 4.07 6.53 -15.06
C ILE A 71 2.79 5.67 -15.08
N LEU A 72 1.84 5.98 -15.97
CA LEU A 72 0.52 5.36 -15.96
C LEU A 72 0.47 3.97 -16.61
N GLU A 73 1.21 3.75 -17.68
CA GLU A 73 1.16 2.49 -18.43
C GLU A 73 2.28 1.52 -18.07
N ILE A 74 3.38 1.98 -17.48
CA ILE A 74 4.53 1.12 -17.16
C ILE A 74 4.72 0.98 -15.65
N ARG A 75 4.82 2.09 -14.91
CA ARG A 75 5.15 2.04 -13.47
C ARG A 75 3.96 1.66 -12.62
N LEU A 76 2.82 2.32 -12.80
CA LEU A 76 1.63 2.10 -12.00
C LEU A 76 1.14 0.64 -12.08
N PRO A 77 1.04 -0.01 -13.26
CA PRO A 77 0.61 -1.40 -13.34
C PRO A 77 1.60 -2.34 -12.64
N ARG A 78 2.91 -2.10 -12.76
CA ARG A 78 3.94 -2.88 -12.06
C ARG A 78 3.82 -2.77 -10.54
N VAL A 79 3.58 -1.58 -10.00
CA VAL A 79 3.41 -1.37 -8.55
C VAL A 79 2.15 -2.06 -8.04
N ILE A 80 1.04 -1.97 -8.79
CA ILE A 80 -0.21 -2.66 -8.46
C ILE A 80 0.01 -4.19 -8.45
N LEU A 81 0.66 -4.73 -9.48
CA LEU A 81 0.97 -6.16 -9.58
C LEU A 81 1.86 -6.62 -8.41
N ALA A 82 2.90 -5.85 -8.05
CA ALA A 82 3.75 -6.15 -6.91
C ALA A 82 2.95 -6.18 -5.59
N GLY A 83 2.01 -5.25 -5.41
CA GLY A 83 1.11 -5.24 -4.25
C GLY A 83 0.19 -6.47 -4.20
N ILE A 84 -0.39 -6.87 -5.32
CA ILE A 84 -1.25 -8.06 -5.41
C ILE A 84 -0.45 -9.33 -5.12
N VAL A 85 0.74 -9.48 -5.71
CA VAL A 85 1.62 -10.64 -5.46
C VAL A 85 2.04 -10.69 -3.99
N GLY A 86 2.45 -9.56 -3.41
CA GLY A 86 2.78 -9.48 -1.99
C GLY A 86 1.62 -9.87 -1.08
N ALA A 87 0.40 -9.42 -1.40
CA ALA A 87 -0.80 -9.81 -0.67
C ALA A 87 -1.09 -11.32 -0.76
N ALA A 88 -0.96 -11.91 -1.95
CA ALA A 88 -1.16 -13.34 -2.15
C ALA A 88 -0.11 -14.20 -1.40
N LEU A 89 1.15 -13.78 -1.37
CA LEU A 89 2.20 -14.47 -0.60
C LEU A 89 1.97 -14.33 0.91
N ALA A 90 1.58 -13.14 1.38
CA ALA A 90 1.29 -12.91 2.80
C ALA A 90 0.08 -13.73 3.28
N THR A 91 -0.98 -13.83 2.47
CA THR A 91 -2.16 -14.65 2.81
C THR A 91 -1.81 -16.13 2.81
N ALA A 92 -1.07 -16.64 1.81
CA ALA A 92 -0.60 -18.02 1.80
C ALA A 92 0.22 -18.35 3.05
N GLY A 93 1.20 -17.52 3.40
CA GLY A 93 2.02 -17.70 4.61
C GLY A 93 1.20 -17.69 5.90
N ALA A 94 0.28 -16.74 6.06
CA ALA A 94 -0.62 -16.68 7.22
C ALA A 94 -1.52 -17.92 7.33
N THR A 95 -1.96 -18.47 6.19
CA THR A 95 -2.80 -19.68 6.15
C THR A 95 -2.00 -20.91 6.57
N TYR A 96 -0.76 -21.07 6.07
CA TYR A 96 0.14 -22.15 6.49
C TYR A 96 0.49 -22.08 7.98
N GLN A 97 0.83 -20.90 8.49
CA GLN A 97 1.11 -20.69 9.91
C GLN A 97 -0.11 -21.04 10.78
N GLY A 98 -1.32 -20.70 10.32
CA GLY A 98 -2.58 -21.05 10.99
C GLY A 98 -2.88 -22.55 10.99
N LEU A 99 -2.65 -23.23 9.86
CA LEU A 99 -2.88 -24.67 9.71
C LEU A 99 -1.98 -25.50 10.64
N PHE A 100 -0.68 -25.21 10.65
CA PHE A 100 0.27 -25.92 11.51
C PHE A 100 0.30 -25.38 12.94
N ARG A 101 -0.41 -24.28 13.21
CA ARG A 101 -0.33 -23.54 14.49
C ARG A 101 1.12 -23.26 14.90
N ASN A 102 1.99 -23.07 13.91
CA ASN A 102 3.42 -22.87 14.08
C ASN A 102 3.83 -21.59 13.34
N PRO A 103 4.21 -20.52 14.07
CA PRO A 103 4.62 -19.26 13.44
C PRO A 103 5.95 -19.37 12.65
N LEU A 104 6.70 -20.48 12.81
CA LEU A 104 7.92 -20.76 12.06
C LEU A 104 7.68 -21.66 10.83
N ALA A 105 6.44 -22.05 10.54
CA ALA A 105 6.13 -22.84 9.36
C ALA A 105 6.29 -21.98 8.09
N ASP A 106 7.36 -22.26 7.34
CA ASP A 106 7.58 -21.72 5.98
C ASP A 106 6.87 -22.65 4.96
N PRO A 107 6.17 -22.11 3.95
CA PRO A 107 5.60 -22.87 2.84
C PRO A 107 6.56 -23.87 2.16
N TYR A 108 7.89 -23.70 2.28
CA TYR A 108 8.90 -24.59 1.71
C TYR A 108 9.06 -25.98 2.37
N LEU A 109 8.19 -26.35 3.32
CA LEU A 109 8.25 -27.64 4.04
C LEU A 109 7.64 -28.84 3.30
N ILE A 110 7.23 -28.69 2.03
CA ILE A 110 6.66 -29.75 1.18
C ILE A 110 7.35 -29.83 -0.17
#